data_AF-A0A373C5I0-F1
#
_entry.id   AF-A0A373C5I0-F1
#
_cell.length_a   1.000
_cell.length_b   1.000
_cell.length_c   1.000
_cell.angle_alpha   90.00
_cell.angle_beta   90.00
_cell.angle_gamma   90.00
#
_symmetry.space_group_name_H-M   'P 1'
#
loop_
_entity.id
_entity.type
_entity.pdbx_description
1 polymer ?
#
loop_
_entity_poly.entity_id
_entity_poly.type
_entity_poly.pdbx_seq_one_letter_code
_entity_poly.pdbx_strand_id
1 'polypeptide(L)'
;MNEARVYADGFERSFAEVKDLLEFLAERGRNAKWIRKPTNTLRLAPLEKEAQNLDAADASMEEILEDTEKNTQLVLKMRGESYPVRDCAIRTILSRAGVNGDGLRKLDKATYAKVVNYCLRVAKGDALIKIADGKVSAVHGGDKHDYCILDMKAMFETTCEYLNLNFKGSVYMEGSGIYDHSIVSAMWKLGGSQELLDTYRKALDAHGMDEKILSPALRFTTSDVAASGANLYPMLLTDGPNGVISLGSPIKLAHDKGATILDFRKNLEQVCARYVDAMKNLTQLMDIEIRNPVNCLKLLMKELGIKQKIRNEVVELFVSQNGEGVCTAHDLYYAMNEASFFAACEGMSGQGILKLEEDITKALIKDWKKYDVYGAVKC
;
A
#
# COMPACT_ATOMS: atom_id res chain seq x y z
N MET A 1 3.61 15.72 18.77
CA MET A 1 3.46 15.44 17.33
C MET A 1 1.97 15.23 17.05
N ASN A 2 1.36 16.15 16.29
CA ASN A 2 0.05 16.18 15.61
C ASN A 2 -1.13 15.24 15.96
N GLU A 3 -1.32 14.74 17.18
CA GLU A 3 -2.64 14.22 17.60
C GLU A 3 -3.75 15.28 17.49
N ALA A 4 -3.39 16.57 17.43
CA ALA A 4 -4.32 17.69 17.35
C ALA A 4 -5.15 17.78 16.05
N ARG A 5 -4.80 17.07 14.97
CA ARG A 5 -5.45 17.24 13.65
C ARG A 5 -5.65 15.94 12.86
N VAL A 6 -6.07 14.86 13.52
CA VAL A 6 -6.34 13.58 12.84
C VAL A 6 -7.43 13.69 11.76
N TYR A 7 -8.23 14.76 11.75
CA TYR A 7 -9.19 15.00 10.67
C TYR A 7 -8.54 15.43 9.35
N ALA A 8 -7.29 15.92 9.33
CA ALA A 8 -6.69 16.55 8.16
C ALA A 8 -6.37 15.52 7.06
N ASP A 9 -6.61 15.85 5.80
CA ASP A 9 -6.41 14.90 4.68
C ASP A 9 -4.95 14.43 4.57
N GLY A 10 -3.99 15.29 4.92
CA GLY A 10 -2.56 14.98 4.95
C GLY A 10 -2.06 14.39 6.27
N PHE A 11 -2.93 13.90 7.15
CA PHE A 11 -2.51 13.28 8.39
C PHE A 11 -1.77 11.96 8.14
N GLU A 12 -0.55 11.88 8.69
CA GLU A 12 0.26 10.66 8.73
C GLU A 12 0.85 10.51 10.14
N ARG A 13 0.97 9.27 10.61
CA ARG A 13 1.61 8.95 11.89
C ARG A 13 2.42 7.66 11.78
N SER A 14 3.61 7.69 12.35
CA SER A 14 4.45 6.51 12.57
C SER A 14 4.39 6.03 14.03
N PHE A 15 4.61 4.73 14.25
CA PHE A 15 4.50 4.09 15.56
C PHE A 15 5.77 3.30 15.87
N ALA A 16 6.47 3.70 16.93
CA ALA A 16 7.65 3.02 17.44
C ALA A 16 7.31 1.63 17.99
N GLU A 17 6.14 1.49 18.63
CA GLU A 17 5.69 0.25 19.26
C GLU A 17 4.37 -0.25 18.67
N VAL A 18 4.22 -1.57 18.59
CA VAL A 18 2.97 -2.19 18.11
C VAL A 18 1.77 -1.86 19.01
N LYS A 19 2.01 -1.67 20.32
CA LYS A 19 0.98 -1.31 21.29
C LYS A 19 0.34 0.03 20.94
N ASP A 20 1.16 1.04 20.63
CA ASP A 20 0.70 2.38 20.28
C ASP A 20 -0.13 2.36 18.98
N LEU A 21 0.29 1.55 18.00
CA LEU A 21 -0.47 1.33 16.77
C LEU A 21 -1.84 0.72 17.07
N LEU A 22 -1.90 -0.33 17.91
CA LEU A 22 -3.15 -1.00 18.27
C LEU A 22 -4.10 -0.08 19.05
N GLU A 23 -3.58 0.71 19.98
CA GLU A 23 -4.36 1.72 20.73
C GLU A 23 -4.91 2.80 19.80
N PHE A 24 -4.08 3.29 18.87
CA PHE A 24 -4.51 4.24 17.86
C PHE A 24 -5.61 3.67 16.95
N LEU A 25 -5.45 2.44 16.45
CA LEU A 25 -6.46 1.78 15.62
C LEU A 25 -7.78 1.54 16.37
N ALA A 26 -7.72 1.20 17.67
CA ALA A 26 -8.91 1.12 18.52
C ALA A 26 -9.63 2.48 18.60
N GLU A 27 -8.89 3.57 18.77
CA GLU A 27 -9.46 4.91 18.80
C GLU A 27 -10.09 5.29 17.44
N ARG A 28 -9.41 5.02 16.33
CA ARG A 28 -9.96 5.26 14.98
C ARG A 28 -11.24 4.46 14.74
N GLY A 29 -11.29 3.22 15.21
CA GLY A 29 -12.49 2.38 15.16
C GLY A 29 -13.67 2.97 15.94
N ARG A 30 -13.42 3.49 17.15
CA ARG A 30 -14.44 4.15 17.99
C ARG A 30 -14.95 5.46 17.39
N ASN A 31 -14.07 6.22 16.73
CA ASN A 31 -14.39 7.52 16.13
C ASN A 31 -14.90 7.40 14.68
N ALA A 32 -15.09 6.19 14.17
CA ALA A 32 -15.66 5.91 12.86
C ALA A 32 -17.09 5.38 12.99
N LYS A 33 -17.95 5.78 12.05
CA LYS A 33 -19.29 5.23 11.87
C LYS A 33 -19.49 4.73 10.45
N TRP A 34 -20.22 3.63 10.34
CA TRP A 34 -20.62 3.02 9.08
C TRP A 34 -22.11 3.15 8.90
N ILE A 35 -22.54 3.76 7.80
CA ILE A 35 -23.95 3.95 7.48
C ILE A 35 -24.28 3.37 6.11
N ARG A 36 -25.48 2.80 5.96
CA ARG A 36 -25.99 2.36 4.66
C ARG A 36 -27.06 3.32 4.16
N LYS A 37 -26.94 3.73 2.90
CA LYS A 37 -27.91 4.59 2.20
C LYS A 37 -28.07 4.12 0.76
N PRO A 38 -29.25 4.23 0.14
CA PRO A 38 -29.39 3.93 -1.28
C PRO A 38 -28.50 4.84 -2.12
N THR A 39 -27.72 4.28 -3.06
CA THR A 39 -26.70 5.04 -3.81
C THR A 39 -27.32 6.24 -4.54
N ASN A 40 -28.53 6.09 -5.07
CA ASN A 40 -29.26 7.14 -5.79
C ASN A 40 -29.76 8.31 -4.92
N THR A 41 -29.62 8.22 -3.60
CA THR A 41 -29.94 9.31 -2.66
C THR A 41 -28.75 10.21 -2.35
N LEU A 42 -27.53 9.78 -2.69
CA LEU A 42 -26.30 10.53 -2.42
C LEU A 42 -26.18 11.72 -3.37
N ARG A 43 -25.77 12.88 -2.85
CA ARG A 43 -25.47 14.06 -3.69
C ARG A 43 -24.16 14.69 -3.27
N LEU A 44 -23.25 14.89 -4.21
CA LEU A 44 -22.12 15.78 -4.03
C LEU A 44 -22.55 17.23 -4.21
N ALA A 45 -21.96 18.13 -3.43
CA ALA A 45 -22.08 19.56 -3.60
C ALA A 45 -20.71 20.23 -3.34
N PRO A 46 -20.41 21.37 -4.00
CA PRO A 46 -19.29 22.22 -3.61
C PRO A 46 -19.46 22.72 -2.18
N LEU A 47 -18.36 22.73 -1.41
CA LEU A 47 -18.35 23.17 -0.01
C LEU A 47 -18.88 24.60 0.14
N GLU A 48 -18.44 25.53 -0.72
CA GLU A 48 -18.91 26.93 -0.75
C GLU A 48 -20.44 27.09 -0.74
N LYS A 49 -21.18 26.14 -1.32
CA LYS A 49 -22.65 26.18 -1.42
C LYS A 49 -23.38 25.57 -0.21
N GLU A 50 -22.66 24.84 0.64
CA GLU A 50 -23.23 24.08 1.76
C GLU A 50 -22.61 24.45 3.11
N ALA A 51 -21.60 25.31 3.15
CA ALA A 51 -20.92 25.74 4.38
C ALA A 51 -21.89 26.28 5.45
N GLN A 52 -22.95 26.99 5.03
CA GLN A 52 -23.97 27.53 5.94
C GLN A 52 -24.92 26.46 6.52
N ASN A 53 -24.99 25.28 5.90
CA ASN A 53 -25.84 24.15 6.33
C ASN A 53 -25.07 23.13 7.18
N LEU A 54 -23.76 23.33 7.37
CA LEU A 54 -22.90 22.55 8.24
C LEU A 54 -22.77 23.35 9.54
N ASP A 55 -23.17 22.75 10.66
CA ASP A 55 -23.30 23.44 11.94
C ASP A 55 -21.90 23.84 12.48
N ALA A 56 -21.42 25.01 12.06
CA ALA A 56 -20.07 25.53 12.33
C ALA A 56 -19.91 26.10 13.76
N ALA A 57 -20.87 25.84 14.65
CA ALA A 57 -20.81 26.27 16.06
C ALA A 57 -19.83 25.44 16.91
N ASP A 58 -19.34 24.31 16.37
CA ASP A 58 -18.28 23.50 16.96
C ASP A 58 -16.92 23.92 16.38
N ALA A 59 -16.00 24.38 17.24
CA ALA A 59 -14.65 24.79 16.84
C ALA A 59 -13.87 23.68 16.12
N SER A 60 -14.19 22.40 16.37
CA SER A 60 -13.60 21.28 15.64
C SER A 60 -14.10 21.19 14.20
N MET A 61 -15.34 21.60 13.92
CA MET A 61 -15.91 21.60 12.57
C MET A 61 -15.30 22.70 11.70
N GLU A 62 -14.99 23.87 12.26
CA GLU A 62 -14.35 24.96 11.51
C GLU A 62 -13.02 24.51 10.88
N GLU A 63 -12.14 23.87 11.66
CA GLU A 63 -10.86 23.38 11.12
C GLU A 63 -11.04 22.27 10.06
N ILE A 64 -12.06 21.41 10.22
CA ILE A 64 -12.39 20.36 9.24
C ILE A 64 -12.84 20.97 7.91
N LEU A 65 -13.64 22.05 7.97
CA LEU A 65 -14.09 22.77 6.78
C LEU A 65 -12.92 23.48 6.09
N GLU A 66 -12.03 24.13 6.83
CA GLU A 66 -10.81 24.74 6.27
C GLU A 66 -9.91 23.71 5.57
N ASP A 67 -9.70 22.55 6.19
CA ASP A 67 -8.91 21.48 5.57
C ASP A 67 -9.61 20.94 4.32
N THR A 68 -10.94 20.80 4.35
CA THR A 68 -11.70 20.36 3.17
C THR A 68 -11.65 21.38 2.04
N GLU A 69 -11.70 22.67 2.33
CA GLU A 69 -11.58 23.76 1.37
C GLU A 69 -10.22 23.79 0.66
N LYS A 70 -9.14 23.47 1.40
CA LYS A 70 -7.78 23.35 0.85
C LYS A 70 -7.58 22.08 0.00
N ASN A 71 -8.42 21.06 0.19
CA ASN A 71 -8.30 19.75 -0.46
C ASN A 71 -9.45 19.51 -1.46
N THR A 72 -10.49 18.79 -1.05
CA THR A 72 -11.51 18.30 -1.99
C THR A 72 -12.52 19.36 -2.40
N GLN A 73 -12.81 20.36 -1.55
CA GLN A 73 -13.87 21.37 -1.71
C GLN A 73 -15.26 20.75 -1.92
N LEU A 74 -15.48 19.53 -1.41
CA LEU A 74 -16.70 18.77 -1.65
C LEU A 74 -17.36 18.33 -0.34
N VAL A 75 -18.69 18.28 -0.40
CA VAL A 75 -19.56 17.79 0.67
C VAL A 75 -20.44 16.69 0.08
N LEU A 76 -20.62 15.60 0.84
CA LEU A 76 -21.56 14.53 0.52
C LEU A 76 -22.84 14.72 1.33
N LYS A 77 -23.96 14.95 0.63
CA LYS A 77 -25.29 15.08 1.20
C LYS A 77 -26.01 13.73 1.20
N MET A 78 -26.61 13.41 2.33
CA MET A 78 -27.38 12.19 2.59
C MET A 78 -28.66 12.58 3.33
N ARG A 79 -29.77 12.74 2.58
CA ARG A 79 -31.13 13.11 3.08
C ARG A 79 -31.17 13.60 4.54
N GLY A 80 -30.86 14.88 4.75
CA GLY A 80 -30.93 15.56 6.05
C GLY A 80 -29.57 15.85 6.69
N GLU A 81 -28.50 15.20 6.23
CA GLU A 81 -27.14 15.41 6.74
C GLU A 81 -26.16 15.71 5.60
N SER A 82 -25.14 16.50 5.92
CA SER A 82 -24.06 16.89 5.03
C SER A 82 -22.73 16.62 5.73
N TYR A 83 -21.77 16.05 5.02
CA TYR A 83 -20.44 15.77 5.57
C TYR A 83 -19.35 16.21 4.61
N PRO A 84 -18.30 16.89 5.09
CA PRO A 84 -17.11 17.17 4.29
C PRO A 84 -16.49 15.88 3.74
N VAL A 85 -15.98 15.92 2.51
CA VAL A 85 -15.40 14.76 1.82
C VAL A 85 -13.88 14.79 1.95
N ARG A 86 -13.30 13.71 2.45
CA ARG A 86 -11.86 13.48 2.48
C ARG A 86 -11.35 13.05 1.11
N ASP A 87 -10.10 13.37 0.77
CA ASP A 87 -9.50 13.00 -0.52
C ASP A 87 -9.55 11.49 -0.79
N CYS A 88 -9.24 10.65 0.21
CA CYS A 88 -9.27 9.19 0.03
C CYS A 88 -10.68 8.64 -0.31
N ALA A 89 -11.75 9.38 -0.02
CA ALA A 89 -13.11 8.98 -0.36
C ALA A 89 -13.47 9.19 -1.84
N ILE A 90 -12.76 10.09 -2.55
CA ILE A 90 -13.10 10.48 -3.92
C ILE A 90 -13.13 9.27 -4.85
N ARG A 91 -12.15 8.36 -4.76
CA ARG A 91 -12.08 7.15 -5.58
C ARG A 91 -13.29 6.25 -5.37
N THR A 92 -13.71 6.05 -4.12
CA THR A 92 -14.83 5.15 -3.80
C THR A 92 -16.17 5.77 -4.20
N ILE A 93 -16.34 7.09 -4.05
CA ILE A 93 -17.50 7.85 -4.56
C ILE A 93 -17.63 7.71 -6.07
N LEU A 94 -16.54 7.92 -6.82
CA LEU A 94 -16.51 7.79 -8.27
C LEU A 94 -16.82 6.36 -8.73
N SER A 95 -16.24 5.36 -8.05
CA SER A 95 -16.54 3.94 -8.28
C SER A 95 -18.04 3.64 -8.10
N ARG A 96 -18.68 4.19 -7.05
CA ARG A 96 -20.13 4.04 -6.83
C ARG A 96 -20.99 4.80 -7.81
N ALA A 97 -20.51 5.91 -8.35
CA ALA A 97 -21.16 6.57 -9.46
C ALA A 97 -20.97 5.82 -10.80
N GLY A 98 -20.00 4.90 -10.89
CA GLY A 98 -19.63 4.24 -12.15
C GLY A 98 -18.91 5.18 -13.12
N VAL A 99 -18.18 6.18 -12.59
CA VAL A 99 -17.48 7.20 -13.39
C VAL A 99 -15.99 7.13 -13.10
N ASN A 100 -15.15 7.31 -14.12
CA ASN A 100 -13.70 7.41 -13.99
C ASN A 100 -13.13 8.30 -15.11
N GLY A 101 -11.90 8.76 -14.95
CA GLY A 101 -11.13 9.44 -15.99
C GLY A 101 -10.52 10.78 -15.56
N ASP A 102 -9.34 11.08 -16.11
CA ASP A 102 -8.54 12.26 -15.74
C ASP A 102 -9.22 13.59 -16.06
N GLY A 103 -10.12 13.60 -17.05
CA GLY A 103 -10.90 14.79 -17.42
C GLY A 103 -11.78 15.30 -16.27
N LEU A 104 -12.25 14.43 -15.38
CA LEU A 104 -13.07 14.83 -14.22
C LEU A 104 -12.31 15.78 -13.30
N ARG A 105 -11.01 15.53 -13.09
CA ARG A 105 -10.17 16.35 -12.19
C ARG A 105 -9.94 17.76 -12.72
N LYS A 106 -10.20 18.01 -14.01
CA LYS A 106 -10.06 19.32 -14.67
C LYS A 106 -11.33 20.16 -14.62
N LEU A 107 -12.45 19.60 -14.18
CA LEU A 107 -13.72 20.30 -14.05
C LEU A 107 -13.70 21.21 -12.82
N ASP A 108 -14.39 22.35 -12.90
CA ASP A 108 -14.73 23.10 -11.69
C ASP A 108 -15.62 22.26 -10.75
N LYS A 109 -15.60 22.55 -9.45
CA LYS A 109 -16.27 21.72 -8.44
C LYS A 109 -17.79 21.63 -8.64
N ALA A 110 -18.42 22.68 -9.16
CA ALA A 110 -19.86 22.66 -9.42
C ALA A 110 -20.20 21.73 -10.59
N THR A 111 -19.44 21.79 -11.69
CA THR A 111 -19.59 20.89 -12.83
C THR A 111 -19.22 19.46 -12.46
N TYR A 112 -18.13 19.26 -11.72
CA TYR A 112 -17.72 17.96 -11.19
C TYR A 112 -18.86 17.31 -10.39
N ALA A 113 -19.39 18.02 -9.38
CA ALA A 113 -20.48 17.52 -8.56
C ALA A 113 -21.72 17.20 -9.40
N LYS A 114 -22.07 18.05 -10.38
CA LYS A 114 -23.20 17.85 -11.28
C LYS A 114 -23.05 16.58 -12.12
N VAL A 115 -21.88 16.35 -12.73
CA VAL A 115 -21.59 15.14 -13.52
C VAL A 115 -21.71 13.88 -12.66
N VAL A 116 -21.04 13.86 -11.50
CA VAL A 116 -21.09 12.71 -10.59
C VAL A 116 -22.53 12.46 -10.11
N ASN A 117 -23.30 13.51 -9.80
CA ASN A 117 -24.68 13.40 -9.36
C ASN A 117 -25.63 12.83 -10.42
N TYR A 118 -25.41 13.12 -11.71
CA TYR A 118 -26.19 12.50 -12.77
C TYR A 118 -26.03 10.98 -12.78
N CYS A 119 -24.81 10.52 -12.55
CA CYS A 119 -24.48 9.11 -12.50
C CYS A 119 -24.97 8.45 -11.19
N LEU A 120 -24.78 9.09 -10.03
CA LEU A 120 -25.33 8.61 -8.75
C LEU A 120 -26.84 8.43 -8.82
N ARG A 121 -27.59 9.36 -9.44
CA ARG A 121 -29.06 9.30 -9.54
C ARG A 121 -29.57 8.04 -10.24
N VAL A 122 -28.82 7.49 -11.19
CA VAL A 122 -29.19 6.27 -11.92
C VAL A 122 -28.52 5.01 -11.39
N ALA A 123 -27.56 5.15 -10.45
CA ALA A 123 -26.91 4.04 -9.79
C ALA A 123 -27.89 3.23 -8.94
N LYS A 124 -27.71 1.91 -8.94
CA LYS A 124 -28.53 0.95 -8.19
C LYS A 124 -27.77 0.43 -6.96
N GLY A 125 -28.49 -0.24 -6.08
CA GLY A 125 -27.95 -0.84 -4.86
C GLY A 125 -27.64 0.18 -3.77
N ASP A 126 -27.25 -0.34 -2.62
CA ASP A 126 -26.90 0.48 -1.48
C ASP A 126 -25.43 0.89 -1.52
N ALA A 127 -25.12 1.99 -0.83
CA ALA A 127 -23.77 2.44 -0.55
C ALA A 127 -23.49 2.26 0.94
N LEU A 128 -22.30 1.74 1.26
CA LEU A 128 -21.77 1.63 2.61
C LEU A 128 -20.74 2.74 2.84
N ILE A 129 -21.06 3.67 3.73
CA ILE A 129 -20.34 4.94 3.87
C ILE A 129 -19.59 4.94 5.20
N LYS A 130 -18.28 5.16 5.13
CA LYS A 130 -17.42 5.39 6.29
C LYS A 130 -17.36 6.89 6.57
N ILE A 131 -17.76 7.30 7.76
CA ILE A 131 -17.53 8.65 8.27
C ILE A 131 -16.58 8.50 9.46
N ALA A 132 -15.44 9.18 9.41
CA ALA A 132 -14.45 9.16 10.48
C ALA A 132 -13.85 10.56 10.65
N ASP A 133 -13.69 10.97 11.91
CA ASP A 133 -13.08 12.27 12.25
C ASP A 133 -13.79 13.44 11.55
N GLY A 134 -15.14 13.41 11.56
CA GLY A 134 -15.99 14.45 10.96
C GLY A 134 -16.12 14.43 9.43
N LYS A 135 -15.36 13.58 8.71
CA LYS A 135 -15.38 13.52 7.25
C LYS A 135 -15.86 12.18 6.70
N VAL A 136 -16.41 12.20 5.49
CA VAL A 136 -16.60 10.97 4.70
C VAL A 136 -15.24 10.50 4.21
N SER A 137 -14.85 9.29 4.62
CA SER A 137 -13.57 8.65 4.25
C SER A 137 -13.73 7.57 3.18
N ALA A 138 -14.94 7.01 3.00
CA ALA A 138 -15.22 6.10 1.90
C ALA A 138 -16.72 5.95 1.60
N VAL A 139 -17.04 5.60 0.36
CA VAL A 139 -18.37 5.22 -0.11
C VAL A 139 -18.25 3.90 -0.90
N HIS A 140 -18.36 2.79 -0.20
CA HIS A 140 -18.25 1.43 -0.76
C HIS A 140 -19.59 0.91 -1.27
N GLY A 141 -19.58 -0.27 -1.88
CA GLY A 141 -20.81 -0.99 -2.17
C GLY A 141 -21.46 -1.51 -0.90
N GLY A 142 -22.77 -1.29 -0.80
CA GLY A 142 -23.57 -1.56 0.38
C GLY A 142 -24.40 -2.84 0.31
N ASP A 143 -24.30 -3.61 -0.77
CA ASP A 143 -24.99 -4.88 -0.86
C ASP A 143 -24.20 -5.97 -0.09
N LYS A 144 -24.86 -7.08 0.28
CA LYS A 144 -24.32 -8.11 1.20
C LYS A 144 -22.95 -8.68 0.79
N HIS A 145 -22.61 -8.65 -0.50
CA HIS A 145 -21.40 -9.24 -1.06
C HIS A 145 -20.39 -8.21 -1.61
N ASP A 146 -20.68 -6.91 -1.46
CA ASP A 146 -19.84 -5.85 -2.04
C ASP A 146 -18.58 -5.61 -1.20
N TYR A 147 -18.71 -4.91 -0.06
CA TYR A 147 -17.58 -4.57 0.80
C TYR A 147 -17.73 -5.18 2.19
N CYS A 148 -16.68 -5.87 2.63
CA CYS A 148 -16.58 -6.52 3.93
C CYS A 148 -15.75 -5.63 4.87
N ILE A 149 -16.36 -5.15 5.95
CA ILE A 149 -15.63 -4.42 6.99
C ILE A 149 -14.88 -5.45 7.83
N LEU A 150 -13.55 -5.45 7.72
CA LEU A 150 -12.67 -6.17 8.62
C LEU A 150 -12.04 -5.18 9.61
N ASP A 151 -12.20 -5.45 10.91
CA ASP A 151 -11.64 -4.59 11.95
C ASP A 151 -10.10 -4.57 11.86
N MET A 152 -9.53 -3.39 11.63
CA MET A 152 -8.09 -3.26 11.40
C MET A 152 -7.29 -3.68 12.63
N LYS A 153 -7.70 -3.25 13.83
CA LYS A 153 -7.05 -3.65 15.08
C LYS A 153 -7.04 -5.17 15.22
N ALA A 154 -8.17 -5.84 15.02
CA ALA A 154 -8.29 -7.29 15.11
C ALA A 154 -7.38 -8.01 14.10
N MET A 155 -7.21 -7.48 12.88
CA MET A 155 -6.26 -8.05 11.91
C MET A 155 -4.80 -7.90 12.38
N PHE A 156 -4.41 -6.76 12.95
CA PHE A 156 -3.07 -6.58 13.51
C PHE A 156 -2.84 -7.46 14.75
N GLU A 157 -3.83 -7.61 15.63
CA GLU A 157 -3.78 -8.54 16.77
C GLU A 157 -3.64 -9.98 16.30
N THR A 158 -4.46 -10.40 15.32
CA THR A 158 -4.38 -11.75 14.72
C THR A 158 -3.00 -12.01 14.12
N THR A 159 -2.38 -11.00 13.51
CA THR A 159 -1.01 -11.08 12.98
C THR A 159 -0.01 -11.28 14.13
N CYS A 160 -0.08 -10.47 15.17
CA CYS A 160 0.81 -10.58 16.33
C CYS A 160 0.68 -11.95 17.03
N GLU A 161 -0.54 -12.41 17.26
CA GLU A 161 -0.82 -13.73 17.85
C GLU A 161 -0.24 -14.85 16.99
N TYR A 162 -0.48 -14.83 15.68
CA TYR A 162 0.04 -15.83 14.76
C TYR A 162 1.57 -15.86 14.78
N LEU A 163 2.23 -14.70 14.72
CA LEU A 163 3.69 -14.60 14.73
C LEU A 163 4.28 -15.09 16.06
N ASN A 164 3.67 -14.71 17.20
CA ASN A 164 4.14 -15.17 18.51
C ASN A 164 4.05 -16.70 18.68
N LEU A 165 3.03 -17.32 18.10
CA LEU A 165 2.82 -18.77 18.18
C LEU A 165 3.73 -19.55 17.23
N ASN A 166 3.91 -19.07 15.99
CA ASN A 166 4.54 -19.85 14.91
C ASN A 166 5.98 -19.42 14.61
N PHE A 167 6.38 -18.20 14.99
CA PHE A 167 7.68 -17.60 14.71
C PHE A 167 8.30 -17.07 16.02
N LYS A 168 8.66 -17.99 16.92
CA LYS A 168 9.13 -17.64 18.28
C LYS A 168 10.31 -16.66 18.23
N GLY A 169 10.20 -15.56 18.96
CA GLY A 169 11.19 -14.49 18.97
C GLY A 169 11.02 -13.48 17.83
N SER A 170 9.88 -13.49 17.13
CA SER A 170 9.53 -12.40 16.21
C SER A 170 9.39 -11.09 16.96
N VAL A 171 9.84 -10.02 16.32
CA VAL A 171 9.91 -8.69 16.93
C VAL A 171 9.29 -7.70 15.97
N TYR A 172 8.43 -6.83 16.50
CA TYR A 172 7.96 -5.66 15.77
C TYR A 172 9.16 -4.80 15.37
N MET A 173 9.16 -4.28 14.14
CA MET A 173 10.21 -3.38 13.69
C MET A 173 9.88 -1.96 14.13
N GLU A 174 10.71 -1.40 15.01
CA GLU A 174 10.54 -0.05 15.54
C GLU A 174 10.33 0.98 14.42
N GLY A 175 9.28 1.79 14.54
CA GLY A 175 8.96 2.85 13.58
C GLY A 175 8.34 2.36 12.25
N SER A 176 8.20 1.05 12.03
CA SER A 176 7.63 0.50 10.79
C SER A 176 6.12 0.65 10.67
N GLY A 177 5.43 0.85 11.79
CA GLY A 177 4.00 1.11 11.82
C GLY A 177 3.71 2.48 11.27
N ILE A 178 2.96 2.57 10.19
CA ILE A 178 2.59 3.82 9.52
C ILE A 178 1.09 3.80 9.26
N TYR A 179 0.44 4.93 9.52
CA TYR A 179 -0.96 5.16 9.21
C TYR A 179 -1.11 6.48 8.45
N ASP A 180 -1.86 6.43 7.36
CA ASP A 180 -2.57 7.58 6.79
C ASP A 180 -4.06 7.22 6.62
N HIS A 181 -4.88 8.14 6.11
CA HIS A 181 -6.30 7.87 5.92
C HIS A 181 -6.64 6.84 4.84
N SER A 182 -5.66 6.42 4.04
CA SER A 182 -5.79 5.43 2.98
C SER A 182 -5.37 4.05 3.43
N ILE A 183 -4.24 3.92 4.13
CA ILE A 183 -3.62 2.65 4.46
C ILE A 183 -3.01 2.67 5.87
N VAL A 184 -2.94 1.48 6.46
CA VAL A 184 -2.11 1.19 7.63
C VAL A 184 -1.19 0.04 7.29
N SER A 185 0.08 0.14 7.71
CA SER A 185 1.10 -0.86 7.46
C SER A 185 2.00 -1.01 8.67
N ALA A 186 2.51 -2.22 8.94
CA ALA A 186 3.62 -2.42 9.87
C ALA A 186 4.45 -3.65 9.49
N MET A 187 5.63 -3.79 10.10
CA MET A 187 6.57 -4.86 9.82
C MET A 187 7.03 -5.58 11.07
N TRP A 188 7.31 -6.88 10.92
CA TRP A 188 7.93 -7.71 11.95
C TRP A 188 9.14 -8.42 11.36
N LYS A 189 10.24 -8.42 12.10
CA LYS A 189 11.34 -9.35 11.88
C LYS A 189 10.91 -10.72 12.43
N LEU A 190 10.98 -11.75 11.59
CA LEU A 190 10.54 -13.09 11.95
C LEU A 190 11.64 -13.83 12.72
N GLY A 191 11.34 -14.20 13.97
CA GLY A 191 12.25 -14.92 14.85
C GLY A 191 12.12 -16.44 14.75
N GLY A 192 13.12 -17.16 15.25
CA GLY A 192 13.09 -18.62 15.35
C GLY A 192 12.97 -19.35 14.00
N SER A 193 13.17 -18.62 12.91
CA SER A 193 12.86 -19.06 11.54
C SER A 193 14.07 -18.92 10.63
N GLN A 194 15.27 -19.12 11.19
CA GLN A 194 16.50 -19.14 10.42
C GLN A 194 16.46 -20.25 9.36
N GLU A 195 15.82 -21.37 9.67
CA GLU A 195 15.60 -22.50 8.77
C GLU A 195 14.85 -22.11 7.48
N LEU A 196 14.01 -21.05 7.50
CA LEU A 196 13.36 -20.56 6.28
C LEU A 196 14.38 -20.08 5.24
N LEU A 197 15.56 -19.63 5.68
CA LEU A 197 16.61 -19.13 4.82
C LEU A 197 17.74 -20.13 4.61
N ASP A 198 17.79 -21.25 5.33
CA ASP A 198 18.94 -22.19 5.27
C ASP A 198 19.20 -22.73 3.86
N THR A 199 18.14 -23.03 3.11
CA THR A 199 18.29 -23.48 1.71
C THR A 199 18.89 -22.39 0.84
N TYR A 200 18.45 -21.15 1.07
CA TYR A 200 18.91 -19.99 0.32
C TYR A 200 20.36 -19.59 0.69
N ARG A 201 20.71 -19.64 1.98
CA ARG A 201 22.08 -19.44 2.47
C ARG A 201 23.06 -20.45 1.89
N LYS A 202 22.70 -21.74 1.91
CA LYS A 202 23.49 -22.79 1.25
C LYS A 202 23.65 -22.55 -0.24
N ALA A 203 22.63 -21.98 -0.90
CA ALA A 203 22.72 -21.61 -2.30
C ALA A 203 23.70 -20.44 -2.51
N LEU A 204 23.64 -19.39 -1.69
CA LEU A 204 24.61 -18.29 -1.72
C LEU A 204 26.04 -18.80 -1.56
N ASP A 205 26.29 -19.63 -0.54
CA ASP A 205 27.60 -20.24 -0.27
C ASP A 205 28.09 -21.06 -1.47
N ALA A 206 27.22 -21.89 -2.06
CA ALA A 206 27.55 -22.73 -3.21
C ALA A 206 27.90 -21.92 -4.47
N HIS A 207 27.36 -20.71 -4.61
CA HIS A 207 27.67 -19.78 -5.69
C HIS A 207 28.83 -18.83 -5.35
N GLY A 208 29.45 -18.97 -4.17
CA GLY A 208 30.52 -18.08 -3.71
C GLY A 208 30.05 -16.63 -3.52
N MET A 209 28.75 -16.43 -3.25
CA MET A 209 28.17 -15.12 -3.01
C MET A 209 28.20 -14.79 -1.53
N ASP A 210 28.52 -13.54 -1.20
CA ASP A 210 28.53 -13.08 0.18
C ASP A 210 27.13 -13.19 0.81
N GLU A 211 27.06 -13.79 2.00
CA GLU A 211 25.86 -13.73 2.81
C GLU A 211 25.69 -12.29 3.31
N LYS A 212 24.89 -11.50 2.58
CA LYS A 212 24.36 -10.24 3.09
C LYS A 212 23.63 -10.54 4.40
N ILE A 213 23.58 -9.58 5.34
CA ILE A 213 22.85 -9.80 6.60
C ILE A 213 21.35 -9.84 6.28
N LEU A 214 20.84 -11.05 6.09
CA LEU A 214 19.46 -11.30 5.68
C LEU A 214 18.67 -11.87 6.86
N SER A 215 17.55 -11.23 7.15
CA SER A 215 16.58 -11.73 8.12
C SER A 215 15.19 -11.78 7.48
N PRO A 216 14.42 -12.86 7.69
CA PRO A 216 13.05 -12.90 7.20
C PRO A 216 12.21 -11.84 7.91
N ALA A 217 11.38 -11.12 7.17
CA ALA A 217 10.44 -10.14 7.68
C ALA A 217 9.06 -10.27 7.03
N LEU A 218 8.03 -9.86 7.75
CA LEU A 218 6.67 -9.82 7.24
C LEU A 218 6.15 -8.40 7.36
N ARG A 219 5.69 -7.84 6.25
CA ARG A 219 4.88 -6.62 6.27
C ARG A 219 3.40 -7.00 6.17
N PHE A 220 2.58 -6.42 7.02
CA PHE A 220 1.13 -6.46 6.88
C PHE A 220 0.63 -5.07 6.53
N THR A 221 -0.20 -4.97 5.48
CA THR A 221 -0.87 -3.73 5.07
C THR A 221 -2.35 -3.98 4.88
N THR A 222 -3.18 -3.04 5.31
CA THR A 222 -4.62 -3.06 5.05
C THR A 222 -5.18 -1.65 4.87
N SER A 223 -6.42 -1.58 4.39
CA SER A 223 -7.17 -0.34 4.17
C SER A 223 -8.64 -0.62 4.40
N ASP A 224 -9.35 0.32 5.02
CA ASP A 224 -10.80 0.28 5.08
C ASP A 224 -11.48 1.28 4.13
N VAL A 225 -10.70 1.90 3.24
CA VAL A 225 -11.16 2.84 2.19
C VAL A 225 -10.86 2.33 0.78
N ALA A 226 -10.68 1.01 0.62
CA ALA A 226 -10.41 0.32 -0.65
C ALA A 226 -9.12 0.78 -1.37
N ALA A 227 -8.14 1.31 -0.62
CA ALA A 227 -6.80 1.56 -1.14
C ALA A 227 -5.99 0.25 -1.27
N SER A 228 -6.24 -0.71 -0.38
CA SER A 228 -5.63 -2.04 -0.33
C SER A 228 -6.61 -3.08 0.22
N GLY A 229 -6.35 -4.38 -0.05
CA GLY A 229 -6.88 -5.47 0.76
C GLY A 229 -6.05 -5.68 2.02
N ALA A 230 -6.35 -6.74 2.79
CA ALA A 230 -5.48 -7.24 3.84
C ALA A 230 -4.37 -8.10 3.21
N ASN A 231 -3.19 -7.50 3.02
CA ASN A 231 -2.09 -8.06 2.25
C ASN A 231 -0.88 -8.34 3.15
N LEU A 232 -0.31 -9.53 2.99
CA LEU A 232 0.89 -9.98 3.67
C LEU A 232 2.04 -10.05 2.66
N TYR A 233 3.13 -9.33 2.93
CA TYR A 233 4.32 -9.28 2.10
C TYR A 233 5.47 -9.94 2.84
N PRO A 234 5.85 -11.18 2.48
CA PRO A 234 7.13 -11.75 2.84
C PRO A 234 8.27 -10.92 2.24
N MET A 235 9.30 -10.66 3.05
CA MET A 235 10.44 -9.83 2.66
C MET A 235 11.74 -10.37 3.29
N LEU A 236 12.89 -10.01 2.73
CA LEU A 236 14.17 -10.12 3.44
C LEU A 236 14.60 -8.74 3.88
N LEU A 237 15.00 -8.58 5.14
CA LEU A 237 15.73 -7.40 5.58
C LEU A 237 17.15 -7.45 5.04
N THR A 238 17.68 -6.30 4.65
CA THR A 238 19.05 -6.14 4.14
C THR A 238 19.69 -4.89 4.73
N ASP A 239 20.99 -4.74 4.51
CA ASP A 239 21.78 -3.55 4.85
C ASP A 239 21.77 -2.47 3.75
N GLY A 240 21.11 -2.71 2.62
CA GLY A 240 20.95 -1.72 1.55
C GLY A 240 20.10 -0.51 1.95
N PRO A 241 20.17 0.62 1.21
CA PRO A 241 19.39 1.83 1.50
C PRO A 241 17.89 1.61 1.68
N ASN A 242 17.27 0.76 0.86
CA ASN A 242 15.85 0.39 1.00
C ASN A 242 15.58 -0.51 2.21
N GLY A 243 16.61 -1.18 2.74
CA GLY A 243 16.53 -2.04 3.92
C GLY A 243 15.74 -3.34 3.72
N VAL A 244 15.10 -3.54 2.57
CA VAL A 244 14.27 -4.72 2.28
C VAL A 244 14.34 -5.19 0.83
N ILE A 245 14.12 -6.50 0.65
CA ILE A 245 13.90 -7.16 -0.64
C ILE A 245 12.53 -7.81 -0.64
N SER A 246 11.76 -7.51 -1.68
CA SER A 246 10.43 -8.06 -1.86
C SER A 246 10.50 -9.51 -2.35
N LEU A 247 9.75 -10.41 -1.71
CA LEU A 247 9.77 -11.84 -2.01
C LEU A 247 8.48 -12.28 -2.72
N GLY A 248 8.43 -12.02 -4.02
CA GLY A 248 7.29 -12.40 -4.85
C GLY A 248 6.03 -11.59 -4.55
N SER A 249 4.92 -12.00 -5.17
CA SER A 249 3.63 -11.33 -4.95
C SER A 249 3.13 -11.56 -3.51
N PRO A 250 2.46 -10.58 -2.90
CA PRO A 250 1.90 -10.75 -1.56
C PRO A 250 0.75 -11.77 -1.52
N ILE A 251 0.48 -12.28 -0.33
CA ILE A 251 -0.72 -13.07 -0.03
C ILE A 251 -1.84 -12.05 0.23
N LYS A 252 -2.84 -11.99 -0.65
CA LYS A 252 -3.88 -10.95 -0.64
C LYS A 252 -5.22 -11.49 -0.14
N LEU A 253 -5.91 -10.70 0.67
CA LEU A 253 -7.35 -10.85 0.94
C LEU A 253 -8.05 -9.55 0.58
N ALA A 254 -8.90 -9.59 -0.45
CA ALA A 254 -9.75 -8.46 -0.76
C ALA A 254 -10.84 -8.29 0.30
N HIS A 255 -11.25 -7.05 0.57
CA HIS A 255 -12.38 -6.72 1.45
C HIS A 255 -13.72 -6.91 0.72
N ASP A 256 -13.89 -8.03 0.01
CA ASP A 256 -15.09 -8.34 -0.79
C ASP A 256 -15.55 -9.78 -0.56
N LYS A 257 -16.65 -10.19 -1.22
CA LYS A 257 -17.07 -11.61 -1.33
C LYS A 257 -17.27 -12.34 0.00
N GLY A 258 -17.60 -11.62 1.07
CA GLY A 258 -17.82 -12.21 2.39
C GLY A 258 -16.53 -12.53 3.15
N ALA A 259 -15.39 -11.89 2.81
CA ALA A 259 -14.13 -12.03 3.51
C ALA A 259 -14.28 -11.87 5.03
N THR A 260 -13.57 -12.72 5.77
CA THR A 260 -13.59 -12.74 7.24
C THR A 260 -12.18 -12.69 7.84
N ILE A 261 -12.09 -12.39 9.15
CA ILE A 261 -10.83 -12.52 9.90
C ILE A 261 -10.30 -13.96 9.87
N LEU A 262 -11.19 -14.97 9.78
CA LEU A 262 -10.77 -16.37 9.62
C LEU A 262 -10.07 -16.60 8.28
N ASP A 263 -10.55 -15.99 7.20
CA ASP A 263 -9.89 -16.07 5.90
C ASP A 263 -8.53 -15.35 5.91
N PHE A 264 -8.43 -14.23 6.63
CA PHE A 264 -7.16 -13.56 6.87
C PHE A 264 -6.18 -14.45 7.65
N ARG A 265 -6.66 -15.16 8.68
CA ARG A 265 -5.86 -16.13 9.44
C ARG A 265 -5.35 -17.28 8.56
N LYS A 266 -6.18 -17.80 7.66
CA LYS A 266 -5.74 -18.81 6.66
C LYS A 266 -4.66 -18.27 5.71
N ASN A 267 -4.68 -16.97 5.40
CA ASN A 267 -3.61 -16.34 4.62
C ASN A 267 -2.30 -16.23 5.42
N LEU A 268 -2.34 -15.99 6.74
CA LEU A 268 -1.16 -16.03 7.59
C LEU A 268 -0.50 -17.41 7.59
N GLU A 269 -1.29 -18.48 7.59
CA GLU A 269 -0.81 -19.87 7.50
C GLU A 269 -0.01 -20.17 6.21
N GLN A 270 -0.17 -19.36 5.16
CA GLN A 270 0.56 -19.51 3.90
C GLN A 270 1.93 -18.81 3.87
N VAL A 271 2.30 -18.05 4.91
CA VAL A 271 3.54 -17.26 4.93
C VAL A 271 4.77 -18.13 4.69
N CYS A 272 4.91 -19.26 5.40
CA CYS A 272 6.06 -20.16 5.21
C CYS A 272 6.15 -20.71 3.78
N ALA A 273 5.03 -21.16 3.22
CA ALA A 273 5.00 -21.68 1.85
C ALA A 273 5.42 -20.60 0.84
N ARG A 274 4.96 -19.35 1.04
CA ARG A 274 5.34 -18.22 0.21
C ARG A 274 6.84 -17.91 0.29
N TYR A 275 7.45 -18.05 1.46
CA TYR A 275 8.91 -17.94 1.61
C TYR A 275 9.65 -19.00 0.80
N VAL A 276 9.25 -20.26 0.91
CA VAL A 276 9.88 -21.38 0.17
C VAL A 276 9.81 -21.14 -1.34
N ASP A 277 8.64 -20.75 -1.85
CA ASP A 277 8.45 -20.44 -3.27
C ASP A 277 9.32 -19.25 -3.71
N ALA A 278 9.39 -18.20 -2.89
CA ALA A 278 10.17 -17.02 -3.21
C ALA A 278 11.68 -17.28 -3.18
N MET A 279 12.17 -18.06 -2.21
CA MET A 279 13.59 -18.46 -2.14
C MET A 279 13.99 -19.26 -3.36
N LYS A 280 13.14 -20.18 -3.83
CA LYS A 280 13.40 -20.94 -5.06
C LYS A 280 13.59 -20.00 -6.26
N ASN A 281 12.72 -19.01 -6.44
CA ASN A 281 12.83 -18.07 -7.55
C ASN A 281 14.09 -17.20 -7.42
N LEU A 282 14.44 -16.74 -6.22
CA LEU A 282 15.67 -15.99 -5.99
C LEU A 282 16.92 -16.81 -6.29
N THR A 283 16.98 -18.07 -5.84
CA THR A 283 18.11 -18.96 -6.12
C THR A 283 18.30 -19.19 -7.62
N GLN A 284 17.22 -19.32 -8.38
CA GLN A 284 17.31 -19.48 -9.85
C GLN A 284 17.98 -18.28 -10.54
N LEU A 285 17.93 -17.09 -9.96
CA LEU A 285 18.59 -15.90 -10.53
C LEU A 285 20.12 -15.96 -10.40
N MET A 286 20.65 -16.76 -9.47
CA MET A 286 22.10 -16.92 -9.26
C MET A 286 22.77 -17.63 -10.44
N ASP A 287 22.03 -18.53 -11.11
CA ASP A 287 22.50 -19.29 -12.27
C ASP A 287 22.53 -18.46 -13.57
N ILE A 288 21.96 -17.26 -13.57
CA ILE A 288 21.83 -16.43 -14.77
C ILE A 288 22.94 -15.38 -14.81
N GLU A 289 24.02 -15.68 -15.52
CA GLU A 289 25.07 -14.70 -15.85
C GLU A 289 24.50 -13.53 -16.66
N ILE A 290 24.90 -12.29 -16.37
CA ILE A 290 24.54 -11.08 -17.13
C ILE A 290 25.82 -10.36 -17.53
N ARG A 291 26.04 -10.24 -18.84
CA ARG A 291 27.28 -9.65 -19.39
C ARG A 291 27.24 -8.13 -19.51
N ASN A 292 26.04 -7.57 -19.63
CA ASN A 292 25.79 -6.15 -19.82
C ASN A 292 24.84 -5.63 -18.72
N PRO A 293 25.28 -5.59 -17.45
CA PRO A 293 24.41 -5.37 -16.30
C PRO A 293 23.66 -4.04 -16.35
N VAL A 294 24.33 -2.96 -16.76
CA VAL A 294 23.75 -1.62 -16.89
C VAL A 294 22.57 -1.60 -17.86
N ASN A 295 22.72 -2.25 -19.02
CA ASN A 295 21.67 -2.32 -20.03
C ASN A 295 20.51 -3.20 -19.57
N CYS A 296 20.83 -4.36 -18.99
CA CYS A 296 19.84 -5.29 -18.46
C CYS A 296 18.95 -4.62 -17.40
N LEU A 297 19.58 -3.96 -16.41
CA LEU A 297 18.90 -3.25 -15.34
C LEU A 297 17.99 -2.14 -15.89
N LYS A 298 18.51 -1.28 -16.79
CA LYS A 298 17.73 -0.19 -17.41
C LYS A 298 16.51 -0.69 -18.17
N LEU A 299 16.69 -1.71 -19.01
CA LEU A 299 15.63 -2.22 -19.89
C LEU A 299 14.56 -2.96 -19.10
N LEU A 300 14.94 -3.77 -18.12
CA LEU A 300 13.99 -4.51 -17.30
C LEU A 300 13.17 -3.55 -16.43
N MET A 301 13.81 -2.60 -15.75
CA MET A 301 13.08 -1.59 -14.97
C MET A 301 12.18 -0.72 -15.84
N LYS A 302 12.57 -0.44 -17.10
CA LYS A 302 11.72 0.25 -18.08
C LYS A 302 10.48 -0.57 -18.43
N GLU A 303 10.63 -1.87 -18.67
CA GLU A 303 9.50 -2.76 -18.96
C GLU A 303 8.52 -2.84 -17.78
N LEU A 304 9.03 -2.80 -16.54
CA LEU A 304 8.20 -2.73 -15.33
C LEU A 304 7.53 -1.36 -15.11
N GLY A 305 7.76 -0.37 -15.98
CA GLY A 305 7.14 0.94 -15.90
C GLY A 305 7.76 1.87 -14.85
N ILE A 306 8.95 1.54 -14.32
CA ILE A 306 9.64 2.39 -13.33
C ILE A 306 10.11 3.67 -14.02
N LYS A 307 9.85 4.84 -13.41
CA LYS A 307 10.17 6.15 -13.98
C LYS A 307 11.67 6.30 -14.25
N GLN A 308 12.02 6.94 -15.37
CA GLN A 308 13.42 7.08 -15.81
C GLN A 308 14.35 7.67 -14.74
N LYS A 309 13.90 8.68 -13.99
CA LYS A 309 14.69 9.28 -12.90
C LYS A 309 15.11 8.23 -11.87
N ILE A 310 14.17 7.45 -11.34
CA ILE A 310 14.43 6.36 -10.39
C ILE A 310 15.35 5.29 -10.99
N ARG A 311 15.15 4.92 -12.27
CA ARG A 311 16.02 3.94 -12.94
C ARG A 311 17.47 4.41 -13.01
N ASN A 312 17.69 5.70 -13.26
CA ASN A 312 19.03 6.25 -13.35
C ASN A 312 19.74 6.20 -11.99
N GLU A 313 19.07 6.58 -10.91
CA GLU A 313 19.60 6.52 -9.54
C GLU A 313 19.99 5.09 -9.14
N VAL A 314 19.12 4.12 -9.44
CA VAL A 314 19.38 2.70 -9.17
C VAL A 314 20.60 2.18 -9.95
N VAL A 315 20.73 2.58 -11.22
CA VAL A 315 21.89 2.20 -12.04
C VAL A 315 23.16 2.84 -11.49
N GLU A 316 23.12 4.12 -11.13
CA GLU A 316 24.28 4.84 -10.60
C GLU A 316 24.75 4.21 -9.28
N LEU A 317 23.82 3.90 -8.38
CA LEU A 317 24.11 3.19 -7.14
C LEU A 317 24.76 1.83 -7.43
N PHE A 318 24.16 1.03 -8.32
CA PHE A 318 24.71 -0.28 -8.70
C PHE A 318 26.13 -0.17 -9.26
N VAL A 319 26.37 0.73 -10.21
CA VAL A 319 27.71 0.90 -10.82
C VAL A 319 28.73 1.34 -9.78
N SER A 320 28.34 2.20 -8.83
CA SER A 320 29.25 2.64 -7.76
C SER A 320 29.64 1.50 -6.80
N GLN A 321 28.75 0.55 -6.56
CA GLN A 321 28.93 -0.54 -5.59
C GLN A 321 29.54 -1.80 -6.22
N ASN A 322 29.15 -2.13 -7.46
CA ASN A 322 29.43 -3.40 -8.11
C ASN A 322 30.23 -3.26 -9.41
N GLY A 323 30.38 -2.04 -9.93
CA GLY A 323 30.99 -1.77 -11.24
C GLY A 323 30.09 -2.17 -12.41
N GLU A 324 30.68 -2.23 -13.61
CA GLU A 324 29.99 -2.60 -14.86
C GLU A 324 30.34 -4.01 -15.35
N GLY A 325 31.11 -4.77 -14.56
CA GLY A 325 31.55 -6.11 -14.89
C GLY A 325 30.42 -7.14 -14.89
N VAL A 326 30.71 -8.33 -15.43
CA VAL A 326 29.76 -9.45 -15.45
C VAL A 326 29.25 -9.74 -14.03
N CYS A 327 27.94 -9.89 -13.89
CA CYS A 327 27.28 -10.21 -12.62
C CYS A 327 26.17 -11.25 -12.85
N THR A 328 25.36 -11.53 -11.82
CA THR A 328 24.19 -12.40 -11.96
C THR A 328 22.89 -11.60 -12.04
N ALA A 329 21.81 -12.22 -12.50
CA ALA A 329 20.47 -11.64 -12.41
C ALA A 329 20.05 -11.41 -10.95
N HIS A 330 20.58 -12.20 -10.03
CA HIS A 330 20.38 -12.04 -8.59
C HIS A 330 20.91 -10.69 -8.09
N ASP A 331 22.14 -10.32 -8.47
CA ASP A 331 22.74 -9.02 -8.13
C ASP A 331 21.87 -7.85 -8.63
N LEU A 332 21.39 -7.95 -9.86
CA LEU A 332 20.53 -6.93 -10.45
C LEU A 332 19.16 -6.87 -9.79
N TYR A 333 18.59 -8.01 -9.37
CA TYR A 333 17.33 -8.02 -8.62
C TYR A 333 17.48 -7.31 -7.27
N TYR A 334 18.60 -7.51 -6.57
CA TYR A 334 18.93 -6.76 -5.36
C TYR A 334 18.97 -5.26 -5.65
N ALA A 335 19.71 -4.84 -6.68
CA ALA A 335 19.78 -3.43 -7.08
C ALA A 335 18.40 -2.83 -7.41
N MET A 336 17.54 -3.58 -8.10
CA MET A 336 16.18 -3.10 -8.43
C MET A 336 15.34 -2.78 -7.20
N ASN A 337 15.54 -3.46 -6.06
CA ASN A 337 14.77 -3.19 -4.84
C ASN A 337 15.12 -1.81 -4.24
N GLU A 338 16.27 -1.23 -4.58
CA GLU A 338 16.63 0.15 -4.19
C GLU A 338 15.75 1.21 -4.86
N ALA A 339 15.01 0.85 -5.92
CA ALA A 339 14.07 1.76 -6.56
C ALA A 339 13.01 2.31 -5.59
N SER A 340 12.61 1.53 -4.58
CA SER A 340 11.65 1.96 -3.56
C SER A 340 12.19 3.06 -2.67
N PHE A 341 13.47 2.99 -2.29
CA PHE A 341 14.16 4.06 -1.57
C PHE A 341 14.18 5.36 -2.38
N PHE A 342 14.65 5.31 -3.63
CA PHE A 342 14.67 6.50 -4.49
C PHE A 342 13.28 7.04 -4.81
N ALA A 343 12.28 6.17 -4.96
CA ALA A 343 10.89 6.59 -5.10
C ALA A 343 10.40 7.37 -3.89
N ALA A 344 10.74 6.93 -2.68
CA ALA A 344 10.43 7.64 -1.45
C ALA A 344 11.13 9.00 -1.37
N CYS A 345 12.42 9.08 -1.74
CA CYS A 345 13.15 10.35 -1.83
C CYS A 345 12.50 11.34 -2.81
N GLU A 346 11.89 10.83 -3.87
CA GLU A 346 11.13 11.62 -4.86
C GLU A 346 9.69 11.96 -4.42
N GLY A 347 9.33 11.67 -3.17
CA GLY A 347 8.02 11.98 -2.59
C GLY A 347 6.89 11.07 -3.07
N MET A 348 7.20 9.84 -3.53
CA MET A 348 6.16 8.87 -3.86
C MET A 348 5.39 8.48 -2.59
N SER A 349 4.06 8.54 -2.65
CA SER A 349 3.18 8.10 -1.55
C SER A 349 3.45 6.64 -1.15
N GLY A 350 3.19 6.27 0.11
CA GLY A 350 3.34 4.90 0.60
C GLY A 350 2.59 3.85 -0.24
N GLN A 351 1.36 4.14 -0.69
CA GLN A 351 0.63 3.26 -1.61
C GLN A 351 1.35 3.05 -2.95
N GLY A 352 1.97 4.12 -3.48
CA GLY A 352 2.77 4.07 -4.70
C GLY A 352 4.03 3.23 -4.52
N ILE A 353 4.71 3.35 -3.37
CA ILE A 353 5.89 2.55 -3.02
C ILE A 353 5.53 1.07 -2.93
N LEU A 354 4.45 0.71 -2.22
CA LEU A 354 3.96 -0.68 -2.16
C LEU A 354 3.66 -1.25 -3.55
N LYS A 355 3.07 -0.42 -4.42
CA LYS A 355 2.77 -0.84 -5.79
C LYS A 355 4.05 -1.07 -6.61
N LEU A 356 5.05 -0.20 -6.43
CA LEU A 356 6.36 -0.33 -7.06
C LEU A 356 7.07 -1.62 -6.60
N GLU A 357 7.09 -1.91 -5.30
CA GLU A 357 7.63 -3.16 -4.75
C GLU A 357 6.93 -4.39 -5.36
N GLU A 358 5.59 -4.39 -5.43
CA GLU A 358 4.85 -5.47 -6.11
C GLU A 358 5.26 -5.60 -7.58
N ASP A 359 5.46 -4.48 -8.29
CA ASP A 359 5.85 -4.51 -9.70
C ASP A 359 7.29 -5.00 -9.89
N ILE A 360 8.21 -4.68 -8.97
CA ILE A 360 9.59 -5.21 -8.94
C ILE A 360 9.58 -6.73 -8.81
N THR A 361 8.70 -7.31 -8.00
CA THR A 361 8.65 -8.78 -7.80
C THR A 361 8.35 -9.55 -9.09
N LYS A 362 7.76 -8.90 -10.11
CA LYS A 362 7.54 -9.52 -11.43
C LYS A 362 8.86 -9.86 -12.13
N ALA A 363 9.97 -9.21 -11.78
CA ALA A 363 11.29 -9.51 -12.31
C ALA A 363 11.78 -10.92 -11.95
N LEU A 364 11.31 -11.51 -10.83
CA LEU A 364 11.71 -12.84 -10.38
C LEU A 364 11.44 -13.96 -11.40
N ILE A 365 10.47 -13.75 -12.30
CA ILE A 365 10.05 -14.75 -13.30
C ILE A 365 10.28 -14.27 -14.74
N LYS A 366 11.03 -13.18 -14.93
CA LYS A 366 11.35 -12.65 -16.27
C LYS A 366 12.50 -13.42 -16.91
N ASP A 367 12.51 -13.43 -18.22
CA ASP A 367 13.64 -13.94 -19.00
C ASP A 367 14.73 -12.86 -19.09
N TRP A 368 15.57 -12.80 -18.07
CA TRP A 368 16.62 -11.78 -17.91
C TRP A 368 17.58 -11.70 -19.11
N LYS A 369 17.83 -12.83 -19.79
CA LYS A 369 18.72 -12.88 -20.97
C LYS A 369 18.20 -12.06 -22.14
N LYS A 370 16.89 -11.77 -22.22
CA LYS A 370 16.35 -10.85 -23.25
C LYS A 370 16.78 -9.40 -23.08
N TYR A 371 17.20 -9.03 -21.87
CA TYR A 371 17.59 -7.66 -21.53
C TYR A 371 19.13 -7.50 -21.45
N ASP A 372 19.87 -8.61 -21.43
CA ASP A 372 21.34 -8.67 -21.47
C ASP A 372 21.87 -8.37 -22.88
N VAL A 373 21.78 -7.10 -23.29
CA VAL A 373 22.16 -6.64 -24.65
C VAL A 373 23.39 -5.74 -24.62
N TYR A 374 24.23 -5.88 -25.65
CA TYR A 374 25.41 -5.03 -25.85
C TYR A 374 25.06 -3.73 -26.59
N GLY A 375 25.90 -2.70 -26.42
CA GLY A 375 25.80 -1.44 -27.16
C GLY A 375 24.79 -0.43 -26.57
N ALA A 376 24.54 0.65 -27.32
CA ALA A 376 23.66 1.73 -26.86
C ALA A 376 22.18 1.31 -26.93
N VAL A 377 21.47 1.45 -25.81
CA VAL A 377 20.05 1.11 -25.70
C VAL A 377 19.18 2.37 -25.62
N LYS A 378 18.06 2.41 -26.36
CA LYS A 378 17.07 3.49 -26.25
C LYS A 378 16.20 3.30 -25.02
N CYS A 379 16.53 4.04 -23.96
CA CYS A 379 15.80 4.08 -22.70
C CYS A 379 14.53 4.91 -22.76
#